data_AF-A0A256MFL0-F1
#
_entry.id   AF-A0A256MFL0-F1
#
_cell.length_a   1.000
_cell.length_b   1.000
_cell.length_c   1.000
_cell.angle_alpha   90.00
_cell.angle_beta   90.00
_cell.angle_gamma   90.00
#
_symmetry.space_group_name_H-M   'P 1'
#
loop_
_entity.id
_entity.type
_entity.pdbx_description
1 polymer ?
#
loop_
_entity_poly.entity_id
_entity_poly.type
_entity_poly.pdbx_seq_one_letter_code
_entity_poly.pdbx_strand_id
1 'polypeptide(L)'
;MNKKYQVDLLVPNSHFISSTEKEWLIEMKKHNPNSYICKTKEGNQKIIQVFNVSSIIFDSKLKTKIITDSTRSFFQNNDQYHLYLFLEQFFDDYFFNNYFKDNNLVKFIDLIDELLSYIPEETIQNKVVNNGYICQFSHYHAFISKLDEYTKKEVCTKFSLLEQKVNHLRSNFPNKNNDLKYAVNEVIQTVQKLILEKKIDFYSPHTRQEYLVLDKFASPEHRKTVVDDDFQVYFQYSVPIISARWIINIIYEKMILMGFTVLEKFFMNYCLTKRHEKLKL
;
A
#
# COMPACT_ATOMS: atom_id res chain seq x y z
N MET A 1 32.16 -3.85 0.49
CA MET A 1 31.38 -3.64 1.74
C MET A 1 30.31 -2.59 1.48
N ASN A 2 29.08 -2.99 1.17
CA ASN A 2 27.98 -2.06 0.93
C ASN A 2 27.44 -1.56 2.27
N LYS A 3 27.73 -0.31 2.61
CA LYS A 3 27.13 0.36 3.76
C LYS A 3 25.62 0.44 3.54
N LYS A 4 24.89 -0.26 4.41
CA LYS A 4 23.43 -0.20 4.56
C LYS A 4 23.09 1.26 4.86
N TYR A 5 22.44 1.96 3.94
CA TYR A 5 21.88 3.29 4.18
C TYR A 5 20.67 3.15 5.11
N GLN A 6 20.92 2.81 6.38
CA GLN A 6 19.95 3.02 7.44
C GLN A 6 19.97 4.51 7.75
N VAL A 7 18.90 5.18 7.38
CA VAL A 7 18.61 6.55 7.82
C VAL A 7 18.45 6.47 9.34
N ASP A 8 19.34 7.13 10.10
CA ASP A 8 19.41 7.16 11.57
C ASP A 8 18.21 7.83 12.28
N LEU A 9 17.00 7.69 11.72
CA LEU A 9 15.73 8.07 12.37
C LEU A 9 14.82 6.85 12.61
N LEU A 10 15.28 5.67 12.22
CA LEU A 10 14.44 4.51 12.01
C LEU A 10 15.02 3.33 12.78
N VAL A 11 14.44 3.04 13.94
CA VAL A 11 14.65 1.74 14.56
C VAL A 11 14.26 0.68 13.51
N PRO A 12 15.15 -0.27 13.16
CA PRO A 12 14.81 -1.32 12.22
C PRO A 12 13.55 -2.02 12.70
N ASN A 13 12.51 -2.05 11.87
CA ASN A 13 11.30 -2.83 12.17
C ASN A 13 11.52 -4.34 11.98
N SER A 14 12.74 -4.75 11.60
CA SER A 14 13.15 -6.12 11.35
C SER A 14 13.26 -6.91 12.66
N HIS A 15 12.22 -7.66 12.98
CA HIS A 15 12.49 -8.97 13.55
C HIS A 15 12.86 -9.88 12.38
N PHE A 16 14.00 -10.55 12.54
CA PHE A 16 14.36 -11.69 11.73
C PHE A 16 13.33 -12.78 12.04
N ILE A 17 12.51 -13.12 11.05
CA ILE A 17 11.71 -14.34 11.09
C ILE A 17 12.73 -15.48 11.01
N SER A 18 12.71 -16.40 11.96
CA SER A 18 13.66 -17.51 11.97
C SER A 18 13.51 -18.36 10.70
N SER A 19 14.57 -19.06 10.28
CA SER A 19 14.48 -19.98 9.14
C SER A 19 13.39 -21.02 9.33
N THR A 20 13.18 -21.48 10.57
CA THR A 20 12.11 -22.39 10.95
C THR A 20 10.72 -21.78 10.76
N GLU A 21 10.49 -20.53 11.21
CA GLU A 21 9.23 -19.82 10.96
C GLU A 21 9.00 -19.59 9.46
N LYS A 22 10.07 -19.33 8.69
CA LYS A 22 9.97 -19.19 7.23
C LYS A 22 9.55 -20.49 6.55
N GLU A 23 10.20 -21.60 6.86
CA GLU A 23 9.87 -22.92 6.32
C GLU A 23 8.43 -23.30 6.67
N TRP A 24 8.02 -23.05 7.90
CA TRP A 24 6.63 -23.26 8.32
C TRP A 24 5.64 -22.39 7.54
N LEU A 25 5.93 -21.10 7.33
CA LEU A 25 5.07 -20.22 6.53
C LEU A 25 4.96 -20.68 5.07
N ILE A 26 6.06 -21.21 4.50
CA ILE A 26 6.05 -21.80 3.15
C ILE A 26 5.11 -23.00 3.12
N GLU A 27 5.26 -23.93 4.05
CA GLU A 27 4.43 -25.13 4.11
C GLU A 27 2.96 -24.77 4.39
N MET A 28 2.70 -23.82 5.27
CA MET A 28 1.36 -23.31 5.54
C MET A 28 0.70 -22.75 4.28
N LYS A 29 1.43 -21.94 3.50
CA LYS A 29 0.91 -21.36 2.27
C LYS A 29 0.66 -22.42 1.18
N LYS A 30 1.50 -23.45 1.10
CA LYS A 30 1.26 -24.60 0.20
C LYS A 30 -0.03 -25.36 0.53
N HIS A 31 -0.30 -25.59 1.82
CA HIS A 31 -1.50 -26.30 2.27
C HIS A 31 -2.74 -25.41 2.29
N ASN A 32 -2.57 -24.08 2.27
CA ASN A 32 -3.63 -23.10 2.29
C ASN A 32 -3.38 -22.05 1.19
N PRO A 33 -3.58 -22.40 -0.09
CA PRO A 33 -3.24 -21.51 -1.20
C PRO A 33 -4.00 -20.18 -1.18
N ASN A 34 -5.16 -20.14 -0.51
CA ASN A 34 -5.96 -18.93 -0.37
C ASN A 34 -5.61 -18.09 0.89
N SER A 35 -4.62 -18.52 1.67
CA SER A 35 -4.16 -17.80 2.86
C SER A 35 -3.36 -16.57 2.51
N TYR A 36 -3.33 -15.62 3.44
CA TYR A 36 -2.49 -14.43 3.36
C TYR A 36 -1.88 -14.10 4.72
N ILE A 37 -0.82 -13.29 4.70
CA ILE A 37 0.02 -13.01 5.86
C ILE A 37 -0.09 -11.53 6.24
N CYS A 38 -0.30 -11.26 7.52
CA CYS A 38 -0.17 -9.91 8.08
C CYS A 38 0.76 -9.89 9.29
N LYS A 39 1.28 -8.70 9.59
CA LYS A 39 2.09 -8.45 10.79
C LYS A 39 1.37 -7.46 11.68
N THR A 40 1.13 -7.88 12.91
CA THR A 40 0.43 -7.08 13.92
C THR A 40 1.30 -6.93 15.16
N LYS A 41 0.83 -6.10 16.11
CA LYS A 41 1.47 -5.90 17.41
C LYS A 41 0.43 -6.20 18.50
N GLU A 42 0.68 -7.21 19.31
CA GLU A 42 -0.08 -7.48 20.53
C GLU A 42 0.81 -7.09 21.73
N GLY A 43 0.42 -6.03 22.45
CA GLY A 43 1.24 -5.45 23.53
C GLY A 43 2.59 -4.93 23.02
N ASN A 44 3.70 -5.46 23.55
CA ASN A 44 5.06 -5.17 23.09
C ASN A 44 5.62 -6.21 22.10
N GLN A 45 4.87 -7.25 21.78
CA GLN A 45 5.30 -8.31 20.88
C GLN A 45 4.72 -8.07 19.48
N LYS A 46 5.57 -8.14 18.46
CA LYS A 46 5.13 -8.18 17.06
C LYS A 46 4.86 -9.64 16.70
N ILE A 47 3.70 -9.91 16.14
CA ILE A 47 3.22 -11.26 15.83
C ILE A 47 2.96 -11.35 14.33
N ILE A 48 3.33 -12.48 13.73
CA ILE A 48 2.94 -12.84 12.37
C ILE A 48 1.64 -13.62 12.46
N GLN A 49 0.67 -13.21 11.67
CA GLN A 49 -0.63 -13.83 11.61
C GLN A 49 -0.86 -14.35 10.20
N VAL A 50 -1.36 -15.59 10.12
CA VAL A 50 -1.78 -16.21 8.86
C VAL A 50 -3.29 -16.34 8.89
N PHE A 51 -3.94 -15.77 7.88
CA PHE A 51 -5.39 -15.71 7.75
C PHE A 51 -5.89 -16.68 6.67
N ASN A 52 -7.18 -16.97 6.69
CA ASN A 52 -7.87 -17.84 5.73
C ASN A 52 -7.23 -19.25 5.62
N VAL A 53 -7.01 -19.88 6.76
CA VAL A 53 -6.40 -21.21 6.91
C VAL A 53 -7.50 -22.25 7.12
N SER A 54 -7.52 -23.29 6.30
CA SER A 54 -8.41 -24.46 6.43
C SER A 54 -7.70 -25.66 7.05
N SER A 55 -6.38 -25.76 6.86
CA SER A 55 -5.52 -26.84 7.37
C SER A 55 -4.42 -26.25 8.24
N ILE A 56 -4.43 -26.59 9.53
CA ILE A 56 -3.49 -26.06 10.51
C ILE A 56 -2.28 -27.01 10.66
N ILE A 57 -1.08 -26.50 10.38
CA ILE A 57 0.17 -27.17 10.73
C ILE A 57 0.59 -26.65 12.11
N PHE A 58 0.42 -27.45 13.16
CA PHE A 58 0.80 -27.03 14.51
C PHE A 58 2.31 -27.08 14.72
N ASP A 59 2.88 -25.99 15.21
CA ASP A 59 4.22 -25.96 15.80
C ASP A 59 4.22 -25.05 17.03
N SER A 60 4.42 -25.65 18.22
CA SER A 60 4.38 -24.96 19.51
C SER A 60 5.59 -24.04 19.76
N LYS A 61 6.60 -24.04 18.89
CA LYS A 61 7.83 -23.24 19.04
C LYS A 61 7.80 -21.93 18.26
N LEU A 62 6.80 -21.72 17.40
CA LEU A 62 6.73 -20.55 16.52
C LEU A 62 6.03 -19.37 17.21
N LYS A 63 6.50 -18.15 16.94
CA LYS A 63 5.82 -16.91 17.37
C LYS A 63 4.76 -16.50 16.34
N THR A 64 4.04 -17.47 15.79
CA THR A 64 3.08 -17.29 14.71
C THR A 64 1.71 -17.75 15.17
N LYS A 65 0.69 -16.93 14.92
CA LYS A 65 -0.67 -17.21 15.38
C LYS A 65 -1.56 -17.43 14.15
N ILE A 66 -2.27 -18.55 14.12
CA ILE A 66 -3.31 -18.80 13.13
C ILE A 66 -4.59 -18.19 13.69
N ILE A 67 -5.24 -17.36 12.89
CA ILE A 67 -6.47 -16.67 13.30
C ILE A 67 -7.53 -16.91 12.25
N THR A 68 -8.76 -17.14 12.71
CA THR A 68 -9.94 -17.15 11.84
C THR A 68 -10.11 -15.76 11.24
N ASP A 69 -10.16 -15.71 9.91
CA ASP A 69 -10.24 -14.44 9.18
C ASP A 69 -11.57 -13.72 9.47
N SER A 70 -11.52 -12.73 10.35
CA SER A 70 -12.63 -11.82 10.63
C SER A 70 -12.63 -10.61 9.68
N THR A 71 -11.67 -10.51 8.76
CA THR A 71 -11.45 -9.33 7.92
C THR A 71 -12.61 -9.11 6.95
N ARG A 72 -13.34 -10.18 6.61
CA ARG A 72 -14.59 -10.10 5.83
C ARG A 72 -15.59 -9.09 6.40
N SER A 73 -15.67 -8.91 7.72
CA SER A 73 -16.63 -7.98 8.33
C SER A 73 -16.29 -6.51 8.09
N PHE A 74 -15.08 -6.18 7.62
CA PHE A 74 -14.71 -4.82 7.26
C PHE A 74 -15.25 -4.40 5.89
N PHE A 75 -15.66 -5.34 5.03
CA PHE A 75 -16.11 -5.08 3.67
C PHE A 75 -17.64 -4.97 3.59
N GLN A 76 -18.13 -4.09 2.73
CA GLN A 76 -19.57 -3.89 2.53
C GLN A 76 -20.23 -5.07 1.82
N ASN A 77 -19.46 -5.84 1.05
CA ASN A 77 -19.93 -7.01 0.32
C ASN A 77 -18.79 -7.99 0.03
N ASN A 78 -19.16 -9.20 -0.38
CA ASN A 78 -18.19 -10.27 -0.65
C ASN A 78 -17.27 -9.97 -1.83
N ASP A 79 -17.73 -9.20 -2.82
CA ASP A 79 -16.91 -8.92 -4.01
C ASP A 79 -15.74 -7.99 -3.68
N GLN A 80 -15.95 -7.01 -2.79
CA GLN A 80 -14.87 -6.21 -2.23
C GLN A 80 -13.86 -7.06 -1.46
N TYR A 81 -14.33 -8.01 -0.66
CA TYR A 81 -13.45 -8.95 0.05
C TYR A 81 -12.69 -9.87 -0.91
N HIS A 82 -13.30 -10.33 -2.01
CA HIS A 82 -12.58 -11.11 -3.03
C HIS A 82 -11.51 -10.28 -3.75
N LEU A 83 -11.76 -9.00 -4.04
CA LEU A 83 -10.73 -8.10 -4.57
C LEU A 83 -9.56 -7.93 -3.58
N TYR A 84 -9.86 -7.78 -2.29
CA TYR A 84 -8.85 -7.75 -1.23
C TYR A 84 -8.00 -9.02 -1.24
N LEU A 85 -8.64 -10.20 -1.20
CA LEU A 85 -7.96 -11.49 -1.19
C LEU A 85 -7.07 -11.69 -2.42
N PHE A 86 -7.57 -11.34 -3.61
CA PHE A 86 -6.78 -11.42 -4.84
C PHE A 86 -5.47 -10.63 -4.73
N LEU A 87 -5.56 -9.37 -4.27
CA LEU A 87 -4.40 -8.51 -4.11
C LEU A 87 -3.44 -9.01 -3.03
N GLU A 88 -3.98 -9.40 -1.88
CA GLU A 88 -3.22 -9.98 -0.76
C GLU A 88 -2.41 -11.20 -1.22
N GLN A 89 -3.05 -12.14 -1.91
CA GLN A 89 -2.42 -13.35 -2.42
C GLN A 89 -1.37 -13.05 -3.48
N PHE A 90 -1.71 -12.21 -4.47
CA PHE A 90 -0.78 -11.82 -5.52
C PHE A 90 0.49 -11.18 -4.93
N PHE A 91 0.34 -10.21 -4.04
CA PHE A 91 1.49 -9.52 -3.46
C PHE A 91 2.22 -10.36 -2.41
N ASP A 92 1.53 -11.26 -1.71
CA ASP A 92 2.23 -12.24 -0.89
C ASP A 92 3.08 -13.17 -1.75
N ASP A 93 2.59 -13.69 -2.88
CA ASP A 93 3.39 -14.53 -3.78
C ASP A 93 4.59 -13.76 -4.35
N TYR A 94 4.34 -12.53 -4.78
CA TYR A 94 5.35 -11.67 -5.38
C TYR A 94 6.44 -11.25 -4.38
N PHE A 95 6.06 -10.90 -3.14
CA PHE A 95 6.98 -10.38 -2.11
C PHE A 95 7.39 -11.41 -1.06
N PHE A 96 6.93 -12.65 -1.14
CA PHE A 96 7.12 -13.63 -0.05
C PHE A 96 8.58 -13.69 0.42
N ASN A 97 9.51 -13.85 -0.52
CA ASN A 97 10.94 -13.93 -0.23
C ASN A 97 11.51 -12.64 0.38
N ASN A 98 10.88 -11.50 0.14
CA ASN A 98 11.24 -10.19 0.67
C ASN A 98 10.84 -9.99 2.13
N TYR A 99 9.86 -10.72 2.65
CA TYR A 99 9.48 -10.60 4.08
C TYR A 99 10.60 -11.03 5.05
N PHE A 100 11.59 -11.77 4.54
CA PHE A 100 12.62 -12.43 5.34
C PHE A 100 14.03 -11.85 5.17
N LYS A 101 14.17 -10.69 4.52
CA LYS A 101 15.49 -10.10 4.22
C LYS A 101 15.49 -8.59 4.43
N ASP A 102 16.68 -8.03 4.55
CA ASP A 102 16.87 -6.59 4.53
C ASP A 102 16.56 -6.04 3.14
N ASN A 103 15.42 -5.37 3.02
CA ASN A 103 14.96 -4.82 1.74
C ASN A 103 15.61 -3.47 1.45
N ASN A 104 15.84 -3.21 0.16
CA ASN A 104 16.33 -1.93 -0.31
C ASN A 104 15.14 -1.04 -0.66
N LEU A 105 14.95 0.05 0.11
CA LEU A 105 13.85 0.99 -0.09
C LEU A 105 13.86 1.64 -1.47
N VAL A 106 15.03 1.97 -2.03
CA VAL A 106 15.12 2.60 -3.37
C VAL A 106 14.59 1.67 -4.45
N LYS A 107 15.03 0.40 -4.43
CA LYS A 107 14.52 -0.61 -5.37
C LYS A 107 13.03 -0.84 -5.20
N PHE A 108 12.53 -0.76 -3.96
CA PHE A 108 11.11 -0.88 -3.68
C PHE A 108 10.33 0.32 -4.24
N ILE A 109 10.80 1.55 -4.03
CA ILE A 109 10.18 2.76 -4.59
C ILE A 109 10.08 2.65 -6.11
N ASP A 110 11.16 2.27 -6.79
CA ASP A 110 11.17 2.14 -8.25
C ASP A 110 10.25 1.00 -8.75
N LEU A 111 10.11 -0.08 -7.99
CA LEU A 111 9.15 -1.15 -8.30
C LEU A 111 7.70 -0.66 -8.17
N ILE A 112 7.39 0.12 -7.13
CA ILE A 112 6.05 0.71 -6.95
C ILE A 112 5.78 1.79 -8.01
N ASP A 113 6.81 2.54 -8.42
CA ASP A 113 6.76 3.46 -9.57
C ASP A 113 6.34 2.69 -10.84
N GLU A 114 6.99 1.55 -11.12
CA GLU A 114 6.62 0.71 -12.25
C GLU A 114 5.18 0.17 -12.15
N LEU A 115 4.79 -0.38 -10.99
CA LEU A 115 3.46 -0.90 -10.74
C LEU A 115 2.37 0.14 -11.04
N LEU A 116 2.53 1.37 -10.52
CA LEU A 116 1.56 2.44 -10.68
C LEU A 116 1.54 3.00 -12.10
N SER A 117 2.64 2.88 -12.85
CA SER A 117 2.70 3.30 -14.26
C SER A 117 1.77 2.50 -15.18
N TYR A 118 1.28 1.34 -14.74
CA TYR A 118 0.26 0.57 -15.47
C TYR A 118 -1.18 1.05 -15.21
N ILE A 119 -1.39 1.94 -14.23
CA ILE A 119 -2.71 2.56 -14.00
C ILE A 119 -2.96 3.58 -15.11
N PRO A 120 -4.08 3.49 -15.85
CA PRO A 120 -4.35 4.41 -16.94
C PRO A 120 -4.55 5.83 -16.44
N GLU A 121 -4.05 6.77 -17.22
CA GLU A 121 -4.32 8.19 -17.02
C GLU A 121 -5.81 8.48 -17.26
N GLU A 122 -6.38 9.35 -16.43
CA GLU A 122 -7.75 9.83 -16.56
C GLU A 122 -7.73 11.33 -16.81
N THR A 123 -8.44 11.74 -17.87
CA THR A 123 -8.58 13.14 -18.26
C THR A 123 -10.05 13.51 -18.26
N ILE A 124 -10.39 14.59 -17.53
CA ILE A 124 -11.72 15.19 -17.54
C ILE A 124 -11.57 16.62 -18.05
N GLN A 125 -12.37 16.98 -19.06
CA GLN A 125 -12.35 18.34 -19.66
C GLN A 125 -10.93 18.81 -20.06
N ASN A 126 -10.16 17.93 -20.70
CA ASN A 126 -8.78 18.18 -21.14
C ASN A 126 -7.77 18.46 -20.00
N LYS A 127 -8.10 18.10 -18.75
CA LYS A 127 -7.18 18.14 -17.61
C LYS A 127 -6.96 16.73 -17.08
N VAL A 128 -5.70 16.36 -16.89
CA VAL A 128 -5.33 15.11 -16.22
C VAL A 128 -5.78 15.20 -14.77
N VAL A 129 -6.77 14.39 -14.41
CA VAL A 129 -7.30 14.30 -13.04
C VAL A 129 -6.68 13.14 -12.27
N ASN A 130 -6.17 12.12 -12.97
CA ASN A 130 -5.40 11.04 -12.39
C ASN A 130 -4.31 10.58 -13.34
N ASN A 131 -3.09 10.39 -12.84
CA ASN A 131 -1.96 9.80 -13.55
C ASN A 131 -1.42 8.53 -12.84
N GLY A 132 -2.22 7.95 -11.94
CA GLY A 132 -1.82 6.80 -11.11
C GLY A 132 -1.15 7.18 -9.78
N TYR A 133 -0.73 8.45 -9.60
CA TYR A 133 0.04 8.90 -8.42
C TYR A 133 -0.73 9.83 -7.47
N ILE A 134 -2.02 10.06 -7.71
CA ILE A 134 -2.81 10.98 -6.89
C ILE A 134 -2.94 10.49 -5.44
N CYS A 135 -2.97 9.17 -5.22
CA CYS A 135 -2.99 8.58 -3.89
C CYS A 135 -1.70 8.91 -3.12
N GLN A 136 -0.55 8.88 -3.77
CA GLN A 136 0.77 9.10 -3.19
C GLN A 136 0.90 10.56 -2.77
N PHE A 137 0.46 11.47 -3.64
CA PHE A 137 0.32 12.89 -3.32
C PHE A 137 -0.57 13.09 -2.09
N SER A 138 -1.79 12.54 -2.12
CA SER A 138 -2.76 12.69 -1.03
C SER A 138 -2.24 12.14 0.31
N HIS A 139 -1.63 10.95 0.31
CA HIS A 139 -1.07 10.34 1.51
C HIS A 139 0.13 11.13 2.07
N TYR A 140 0.99 11.69 1.22
CA TYR A 140 2.10 12.53 1.66
C TYR A 140 1.59 13.85 2.25
N HIS A 141 0.68 14.54 1.58
CA HIS A 141 0.10 15.79 2.06
C HIS A 141 -0.67 15.61 3.37
N ALA A 142 -1.46 14.54 3.49
CA ALA A 142 -2.18 14.19 4.70
C ALA A 142 -1.27 13.88 5.90
N PHE A 143 -0.05 13.41 5.66
CA PHE A 143 0.95 13.24 6.70
C PHE A 143 1.54 14.58 7.13
N ILE A 144 1.99 15.38 6.15
CA ILE A 144 2.58 16.69 6.39
C ILE A 144 1.62 17.65 7.10
N SER A 145 0.32 17.61 6.77
CA SER A 145 -0.70 18.48 7.38
C SER A 145 -0.93 18.20 8.87
N LYS A 146 -0.55 17.01 9.36
CA LYS A 146 -0.72 16.60 10.77
C LYS A 146 0.49 16.91 11.65
N LEU A 147 1.60 17.33 11.07
CA LEU A 147 2.81 17.68 11.80
C LEU A 147 2.74 19.13 12.28
N ASP A 148 3.30 19.39 13.46
CA ASP A 148 3.61 20.76 13.88
C ASP A 148 4.65 21.39 12.95
N GLU A 149 4.72 22.72 12.94
CA GLU A 149 5.56 23.47 11.99
C GLU A 149 7.07 23.14 12.11
N TYR A 150 7.55 22.86 13.33
CA TYR A 150 8.96 22.51 13.52
C TYR A 150 9.25 21.13 12.92
N THR A 151 8.48 20.11 13.29
CA THR A 151 8.63 18.75 12.78
C THR A 151 8.40 18.69 11.27
N LYS A 152 7.41 19.42 10.75
CA LYS A 152 7.15 19.56 9.32
C LYS A 152 8.40 20.04 8.58
N LYS A 153 9.03 21.13 9.05
CA LYS A 153 10.24 21.68 8.42
C LYS A 153 11.39 20.67 8.43
N GLU A 154 11.57 19.96 9.55
CA GLU A 154 12.61 18.95 9.69
C GLU A 154 12.40 17.78 8.72
N VAL A 155 11.18 17.24 8.67
CA VAL A 155 10.80 16.13 7.77
C VAL A 155 10.96 16.54 6.32
N CYS A 156 10.45 17.70 5.90
CA CYS A 156 10.57 18.18 4.53
C CYS A 156 12.03 18.35 4.11
N THR A 157 12.88 18.89 4.99
CA THR A 157 14.32 19.05 4.73
C THR A 157 14.99 17.69 4.55
N LYS A 158 14.72 16.74 5.46
CA LYS A 158 15.29 15.39 5.41
C LYS A 158 14.82 14.62 4.18
N PHE A 159 13.52 14.65 3.87
CA PHE A 159 12.97 13.99 2.69
C PHE A 159 13.58 14.55 1.40
N SER A 160 13.72 15.87 1.29
CA SER A 160 14.37 16.50 0.14
C SER A 160 15.82 16.04 -0.04
N LEU A 161 16.62 16.05 1.03
CA LEU A 161 18.02 15.59 0.98
C LEU A 161 18.15 14.10 0.65
N LEU A 162 17.24 13.26 1.16
CA LEU A 162 17.23 11.84 0.87
C LEU A 162 16.80 11.56 -0.57
N GLU A 163 15.78 12.26 -1.07
CA GLU A 163 15.30 12.10 -2.44
C GLU A 163 16.39 12.44 -3.46
N GLN A 164 17.15 13.51 -3.25
CA GLN A 164 18.29 13.85 -4.10
C GLN A 164 19.29 12.69 -4.18
N LYS A 165 19.64 12.08 -3.04
CA LYS A 165 20.54 10.92 -2.98
C LYS A 165 19.96 9.70 -3.68
N VAL A 166 18.67 9.44 -3.49
CA VAL A 166 17.96 8.29 -4.07
C VAL A 166 17.80 8.43 -5.58
N ASN A 167 17.54 9.64 -6.08
CA ASN A 167 17.38 9.90 -7.50
C ASN A 167 18.66 9.56 -8.30
N HIS A 168 19.84 9.75 -7.71
CA HIS A 168 21.12 9.31 -8.30
C HIS A 168 21.31 7.79 -8.32
N LEU A 169 20.59 7.05 -7.48
CA LEU A 169 20.65 5.59 -7.36
C LEU A 169 19.51 4.89 -8.10
N ARG A 170 18.70 5.66 -8.86
CA ARG A 170 17.55 5.13 -9.58
C ARG A 170 17.98 4.03 -10.52
N SER A 171 17.31 2.89 -10.41
CA SER A 171 17.53 1.79 -11.33
C SER A 171 16.67 2.04 -12.56
N ASN A 172 17.27 2.13 -13.74
CA ASN A 172 16.50 2.01 -14.98
C ASN A 172 16.09 0.54 -15.08
N PHE A 173 14.83 0.20 -14.78
CA PHE A 173 14.30 -1.14 -15.01
C PHE A 173 14.14 -1.31 -16.53
N PRO A 174 15.01 -2.09 -17.20
CA PRO A 174 15.01 -2.15 -18.66
C PRO A 174 13.86 -3.01 -19.19
N ASN A 175 13.25 -3.85 -18.33
CA ASN A 175 12.19 -4.77 -18.71
C ASN A 175 10.96 -4.52 -17.85
N LYS A 176 9.86 -4.17 -18.52
CA LYS A 176 8.51 -4.15 -17.92
C LYS A 176 8.16 -5.52 -17.35
N ASN A 177 7.70 -5.55 -16.12
CA ASN A 177 7.27 -6.73 -15.40
C ASN A 177 5.83 -7.10 -15.81
N ASN A 178 5.69 -8.22 -16.52
CA ASN A 178 4.39 -8.70 -16.99
C ASN A 178 3.45 -9.10 -15.86
N ASP A 179 3.96 -9.57 -14.72
CA ASP A 179 3.14 -9.99 -13.58
C ASP A 179 2.50 -8.77 -12.92
N LEU A 180 3.25 -7.68 -12.75
CA LEU A 180 2.71 -6.42 -12.22
C LEU A 180 1.66 -5.83 -13.16
N LYS A 181 1.93 -5.84 -14.47
CA LYS A 181 0.98 -5.37 -15.48
C LYS A 181 -0.30 -6.20 -15.46
N TYR A 182 -0.18 -7.53 -15.35
CA TYR A 182 -1.31 -8.44 -15.23
C TYR A 182 -2.16 -8.10 -14.01
N ALA A 183 -1.56 -8.02 -12.82
CA ALA A 183 -2.29 -7.69 -11.60
C ALA A 183 -3.03 -6.35 -11.68
N VAL A 184 -2.39 -5.32 -12.23
CA VAL A 184 -3.04 -4.01 -12.41
C VAL A 184 -4.23 -4.10 -13.35
N ASN A 185 -4.11 -4.81 -14.47
CA ASN A 185 -5.21 -4.99 -15.41
C ASN A 185 -6.38 -5.74 -14.80
N GLU A 186 -6.12 -6.82 -14.04
CA GLU A 186 -7.16 -7.58 -13.35
C GLU A 186 -7.92 -6.72 -12.32
N VAL A 187 -7.19 -5.88 -11.56
CA VAL A 187 -7.81 -4.93 -10.62
C VAL A 187 -8.67 -3.93 -11.37
N ILE A 188 -8.17 -3.32 -12.45
CA ILE A 188 -8.92 -2.33 -13.24
C ILE A 188 -10.22 -2.93 -13.76
N GLN A 189 -10.16 -4.12 -14.38
CA GLN A 189 -11.36 -4.79 -14.90
C GLN A 189 -12.35 -5.14 -13.80
N THR A 190 -11.86 -5.63 -12.66
CA THR A 190 -12.68 -5.96 -11.50
C THR A 190 -13.36 -4.72 -10.93
N VAL A 191 -12.61 -3.65 -10.69
CA VAL A 191 -13.12 -2.37 -10.18
C VAL A 191 -14.15 -1.79 -11.15
N GLN A 192 -13.87 -1.78 -12.45
CA GLN A 192 -14.82 -1.31 -13.46
C GLN A 192 -16.15 -2.06 -13.39
N LYS A 193 -16.10 -3.39 -13.32
CA LYS A 193 -17.31 -4.22 -13.16
C LYS A 193 -18.07 -3.88 -11.87
N LEU A 194 -17.36 -3.79 -10.74
CA LEU A 194 -17.99 -3.52 -9.45
C LEU A 194 -18.61 -2.12 -9.34
N ILE A 195 -18.04 -1.13 -10.03
CA ILE A 195 -18.63 0.22 -10.12
C ILE A 195 -19.95 0.16 -10.89
N LEU A 196 -19.98 -0.53 -12.05
CA LEU A 196 -21.20 -0.70 -12.84
C LEU A 196 -22.30 -1.43 -12.06
N GLU A 197 -21.92 -2.40 -11.22
CA GLU A 197 -22.82 -3.13 -10.33
C GLU A 197 -23.17 -2.35 -9.04
N LYS A 198 -22.64 -1.13 -8.85
CA LYS A 198 -22.81 -0.29 -7.64
C LYS A 198 -22.35 -0.97 -6.34
N LYS A 199 -21.34 -1.83 -6.43
CA LYS A 199 -20.77 -2.59 -5.30
C LYS A 199 -19.49 -1.96 -4.74
N ILE A 200 -18.91 -1.00 -5.44
CA ILE A 200 -17.70 -0.31 -5.00
C ILE A 200 -17.74 1.15 -5.43
N ASP A 201 -17.11 1.99 -4.64
CA ASP A 201 -16.85 3.39 -4.91
C ASP A 201 -15.51 3.81 -4.26
N PHE A 202 -15.18 5.09 -4.35
CA PHE A 202 -13.98 5.64 -3.73
C PHE A 202 -13.91 5.43 -2.21
N TYR A 203 -15.03 5.33 -1.51
CA TYR A 203 -15.06 5.25 -0.05
C TYR A 203 -14.90 3.82 0.47
N SER A 204 -15.25 2.84 -0.37
CA SER A 204 -15.14 1.41 -0.08
C SER A 204 -13.76 1.04 0.51
N PRO A 205 -13.67 0.19 1.54
CA PRO A 205 -14.75 -0.64 2.08
C PRO A 205 -15.67 0.08 3.08
N HIS A 206 -15.47 1.38 3.30
CA HIS A 206 -16.35 2.22 4.13
C HIS A 206 -17.36 2.99 3.26
N THR A 207 -18.27 3.71 3.89
CA THR A 207 -19.20 4.63 3.24
C THR A 207 -18.73 6.08 3.36
N ARG A 208 -19.12 6.95 2.42
CA ARG A 208 -18.92 8.40 2.55
C ARG A 208 -19.49 8.94 3.87
N GLN A 209 -20.65 8.43 4.28
CA GLN A 209 -21.31 8.85 5.52
C GLN A 209 -20.47 8.55 6.76
N GLU A 210 -19.79 7.41 6.83
CA GLU A 210 -18.87 7.10 7.93
C GLU A 210 -17.72 8.11 8.01
N TYR A 211 -17.16 8.51 6.86
CA TYR A 211 -16.13 9.56 6.82
C TYR A 211 -16.65 10.91 7.32
N LEU A 212 -17.88 11.28 6.96
CA LEU A 212 -18.52 12.52 7.41
C LEU A 212 -18.81 12.50 8.91
N VAL A 213 -19.32 11.39 9.44
CA VAL A 213 -19.68 11.25 10.87
C VAL A 213 -18.44 11.23 11.77
N LEU A 214 -17.36 10.60 11.32
CA LEU A 214 -16.13 10.51 12.12
C LEU A 214 -15.34 11.82 12.18
N ASP A 215 -15.61 12.79 11.29
CA ASP A 215 -14.88 14.07 11.15
C ASP A 215 -13.34 13.89 11.08
N LYS A 216 -12.88 12.74 10.58
CA LYS A 216 -11.45 12.36 10.51
C LYS A 216 -10.80 12.88 9.23
N PHE A 217 -10.91 14.18 8.95
CA PHE A 217 -10.27 14.77 7.78
C PHE A 217 -8.79 15.07 8.03
N ALA A 218 -7.95 14.82 7.03
CA ALA A 218 -6.50 15.06 7.17
C ALA A 218 -6.11 16.54 7.07
N SER A 219 -6.91 17.36 6.40
CA SER A 219 -6.72 18.80 6.24
C SER A 219 -8.04 19.50 5.87
N PRO A 220 -8.12 20.84 5.91
CA PRO A 220 -9.27 21.58 5.42
C PRO A 220 -9.61 21.29 3.95
N GLU A 221 -8.60 21.12 3.10
CA GLU A 221 -8.76 20.79 1.67
C GLU A 221 -9.31 19.37 1.49
N HIS A 222 -8.83 18.42 2.30
CA HIS A 222 -9.37 17.06 2.33
C HIS A 222 -10.85 17.06 2.77
N ARG A 223 -11.20 17.87 3.77
CA ARG A 223 -12.60 18.06 4.19
C ARG A 223 -13.45 18.60 3.05
N LYS A 224 -12.98 19.65 2.36
CA LYS A 224 -13.68 20.23 1.22
C LYS A 224 -13.93 19.17 0.13
N THR A 225 -12.91 18.41 -0.23
CA THR A 225 -12.99 17.38 -1.28
C THR A 225 -13.99 16.26 -0.94
N VAL A 226 -14.15 15.91 0.33
CA VAL A 226 -15.08 14.83 0.75
C VAL A 226 -16.50 15.33 1.00
N VAL A 227 -16.66 16.54 1.52
CA VAL A 227 -17.97 17.12 1.88
C VAL A 227 -18.68 17.69 0.67
N ASP A 228 -17.95 18.32 -0.24
CA ASP A 228 -18.51 19.02 -1.39
C ASP A 228 -18.84 18.03 -2.53
N ASP A 229 -20.10 18.01 -2.95
CA ASP A 229 -20.62 17.14 -4.00
C ASP A 229 -20.00 17.46 -5.37
N ASP A 230 -19.61 18.71 -5.60
CA ASP A 230 -19.01 19.14 -6.86
C ASP A 230 -17.65 18.47 -7.09
N PHE A 231 -16.96 18.06 -6.02
CA PHE A 231 -15.70 17.33 -6.13
C PHE A 231 -15.89 15.83 -6.34
N GLN A 232 -17.04 15.26 -5.94
CA GLN A 232 -17.29 13.81 -6.01
C GLN A 232 -17.29 13.30 -7.45
N VAL A 233 -17.79 14.11 -8.38
CA VAL A 233 -17.90 13.77 -9.81
C VAL A 233 -16.54 13.37 -10.41
N TYR A 234 -15.44 13.85 -9.85
CA TYR A 234 -14.10 13.60 -10.39
C TYR A 234 -13.47 12.29 -9.91
N PHE A 235 -13.91 11.73 -8.78
CA PHE A 235 -13.19 10.60 -8.18
C PHE A 235 -14.07 9.49 -7.61
N GLN A 236 -15.33 9.76 -7.27
CA GLN A 236 -16.18 8.79 -6.56
C GLN A 236 -16.30 7.45 -7.29
N TYR A 237 -16.35 7.49 -8.63
CA TYR A 237 -16.46 6.33 -9.50
C TYR A 237 -15.32 6.25 -10.53
N SER A 238 -14.19 6.92 -10.25
CA SER A 238 -13.00 6.85 -11.11
C SER A 238 -12.35 5.47 -10.96
N VAL A 239 -12.45 4.65 -12.01
CA VAL A 239 -11.80 3.33 -12.06
C VAL A 239 -10.30 3.45 -11.77
N PRO A 240 -9.55 4.39 -12.39
CA PRO A 240 -8.11 4.48 -12.15
C PRO A 240 -7.76 4.86 -10.70
N ILE A 241 -8.48 5.81 -10.10
CA ILE A 241 -8.24 6.25 -8.72
C ILE A 241 -8.57 5.14 -7.73
N ILE A 242 -9.72 4.47 -7.91
CA ILE A 242 -10.15 3.38 -7.02
C ILE A 242 -9.15 2.21 -7.13
N SER A 243 -8.74 1.84 -8.34
CA SER A 243 -7.76 0.77 -8.55
C SER A 243 -6.43 1.07 -7.87
N ALA A 244 -5.89 2.29 -8.07
CA ALA A 244 -4.65 2.72 -7.43
C ALA A 244 -4.75 2.70 -5.90
N ARG A 245 -5.90 3.14 -5.33
CA ARG A 245 -6.14 3.13 -3.88
C ARG A 245 -6.17 1.73 -3.29
N TRP A 246 -6.83 0.78 -3.96
CA TRP A 246 -6.86 -0.61 -3.52
C TRP A 246 -5.48 -1.25 -3.55
N ILE A 247 -4.75 -1.10 -4.67
CA ILE A 247 -3.39 -1.61 -4.80
C ILE A 247 -2.47 -1.02 -3.73
N ILE A 248 -2.45 0.31 -3.56
CA ILE A 248 -1.48 0.95 -2.68
C ILE A 248 -1.73 0.64 -1.20
N ASN A 249 -2.98 0.45 -0.79
CA ASN A 249 -3.30 0.05 0.58
C ASN A 249 -2.70 -1.32 0.92
N ILE A 250 -2.80 -2.28 -0.01
CA ILE A 250 -2.18 -3.60 0.15
C ILE A 250 -0.65 -3.48 0.16
N ILE A 251 -0.08 -2.66 -0.73
CA ILE A 251 1.35 -2.36 -0.72
C ILE A 251 1.79 -1.84 0.65
N TYR A 252 1.03 -0.95 1.30
CA TYR A 252 1.36 -0.46 2.63
C TYR A 252 1.33 -1.55 3.71
N GLU A 253 0.41 -2.50 3.63
CA GLU A 253 0.41 -3.69 4.50
C GLU A 253 1.68 -4.52 4.27
N LYS A 254 2.03 -4.76 3.00
CA LYS A 254 3.23 -5.53 2.65
C LYS A 254 4.52 -4.82 3.05
N MET A 255 4.55 -3.49 3.05
CA MET A 255 5.70 -2.73 3.53
C MET A 255 6.04 -3.06 4.99
N ILE A 256 5.04 -3.29 5.84
CA ILE A 256 5.23 -3.65 7.25
C ILE A 256 5.86 -5.04 7.35
N LEU A 257 5.45 -5.99 6.51
CA LEU A 257 6.02 -7.33 6.41
C LEU A 257 7.47 -7.30 5.92
N MET A 258 7.76 -6.47 4.94
CA MET A 258 9.12 -6.23 4.43
C MET A 258 10.02 -5.44 5.40
N GLY A 259 9.50 -5.06 6.56
CA GLY A 259 10.26 -4.39 7.61
C GLY A 259 10.45 -2.90 7.41
N PHE A 260 9.78 -2.29 6.43
CA PHE A 260 9.76 -0.84 6.28
C PHE A 260 8.96 -0.19 7.43
N THR A 261 9.34 1.03 7.75
CA THR A 261 8.73 1.88 8.77
C THR A 261 7.62 2.73 8.17
N VAL A 262 6.79 3.29 9.06
CA VAL A 262 5.74 4.24 8.66
C VAL A 262 6.33 5.49 8.00
N LEU A 263 7.50 5.94 8.43
CA LEU A 263 8.16 7.11 7.83
C LEU A 263 8.72 6.79 6.44
N GLU A 264 9.24 5.58 6.21
CA GLU A 264 9.68 5.13 4.88
C GLU A 264 8.52 5.03 3.89
N LYS A 265 7.32 4.63 4.34
CA LYS A 265 6.09 4.72 3.55
C LYS A 265 5.83 6.16 3.08
N PHE A 266 5.89 7.13 3.99
CA PHE A 266 5.66 8.53 3.63
C PHE A 266 6.79 9.11 2.77
N PHE A 267 8.02 8.63 2.95
CA PHE A 267 9.14 8.99 2.08
C PHE A 267 8.96 8.42 0.66
N MET A 268 8.51 7.18 0.50
CA MET A 268 8.14 6.62 -0.81
C MET A 268 7.08 7.50 -1.49
N ASN A 269 6.02 7.84 -0.76
CA ASN A 269 4.96 8.70 -1.28
C ASN A 269 5.48 10.08 -1.70
N TYR A 270 6.41 10.66 -0.92
CA TYR A 270 7.11 11.90 -1.29
C TYR A 270 7.90 11.75 -2.59
N CYS A 271 8.72 10.70 -2.73
CA CYS A 271 9.50 10.45 -3.94
C CYS A 271 8.62 10.28 -5.18
N LEU A 272 7.58 9.44 -5.09
CA LEU A 272 6.65 9.21 -6.19
C LEU A 272 5.89 10.49 -6.56
N THR A 273 5.48 11.26 -5.55
CA THR A 273 4.89 12.59 -5.77
C THR A 273 5.86 13.48 -6.55
N LYS A 274 7.10 13.65 -6.09
CA LYS A 274 8.08 14.55 -6.73
C LYS A 274 8.42 14.15 -8.17
N ARG A 275 8.50 12.86 -8.45
CA ARG A 275 8.80 12.33 -9.79
C ARG A 275 7.71 12.66 -10.80
N HIS A 276 6.45 12.64 -10.36
CA HIS A 276 5.27 12.79 -11.22
C HIS A 276 4.54 14.14 -11.07
N GLU A 277 4.96 14.98 -10.12
CA GLU A 277 4.51 16.37 -9.96
C GLU A 277 4.92 17.23 -11.16
N LYS A 278 6.00 16.85 -11.88
CA LYS A 278 6.52 17.54 -13.08
C LYS A 278 5.79 17.18 -14.38
N LEU A 279 4.80 16.28 -14.37
CA LEU A 279 3.99 15.97 -15.56
C LEU A 279 2.85 16.98 -15.79
N LYS A 280 2.83 18.08 -15.05
CA LYS A 280 2.02 19.26 -15.35
C LYS A 280 2.73 20.11 -16.40
N LEU A 281 2.39 19.88 -17.68
CA LEU A 281 2.50 20.90 -18.73
C LEU A 281 1.42 21.97 -18.53
#